data_AF-A0A3P7YJY7-F1
#
_entry.id   AF-A0A3P7YJY7-F1
#
_cell.length_a   1.000
_cell.length_b   1.000
_cell.length_c   1.000
_cell.angle_alpha   90.00
_cell.angle_beta   90.00
_cell.angle_gamma   90.00
#
_symmetry.space_group_name_H-M   'P 1'
#
loop_
_entity.id
_entity.type
_entity.pdbx_description
1 polymer ?
#
loop_
_entity_poly.entity_id
_entity_poly.type
_entity_poly.pdbx_seq_one_letter_code
_entity_poly.pdbx_strand_id
1 'polypeptide(L)' 'MKLLYFLADKIDVTFDGADEVDEHLHLIKGGGGCLLQEKIVASCTKDFIAIVDERQVYLLNNIYALT' A
#
# COMPACT_ATOMS: atom_id res chain seq x y z
N MET A 1 9.49 -13.19 2.04
CA MET A 1 8.42 -12.86 3.01
C MET A 1 7.40 -14.00 2.96
N LYS A 2 7.18 -14.69 4.09
CA LYS A 2 6.52 -16.00 4.16
C LYS A 2 5.02 -15.91 3.89
N LEU A 3 4.46 -16.99 3.32
CA LEU A 3 3.04 -17.31 3.04
C LEU A 3 2.06 -17.21 4.24
N LEU A 4 2.41 -16.51 5.33
CA LEU A 4 1.62 -16.45 6.57
C LEU A 4 0.32 -15.64 6.43
N TYR A 5 0.22 -14.72 5.47
CA TYR A 5 -0.92 -13.80 5.39
C TYR A 5 -2.25 -14.47 5.01
N PHE A 6 -2.24 -15.62 4.32
CA PHE A 6 -3.47 -16.31 3.92
C PHE A 6 -4.22 -17.01 5.08
N LEU A 7 -3.67 -16.99 6.30
CA LEU A 7 -4.29 -17.64 7.48
C LEU A 7 -4.89 -16.64 8.48
N ALA A 8 -4.75 -15.33 8.26
CA ALA A 8 -5.28 -14.32 9.16
C ALA A 8 -6.64 -13.80 8.64
N ASP A 9 -7.72 -14.17 9.32
CA ASP A 9 -9.08 -13.69 8.97
C ASP A 9 -9.25 -12.18 9.12
N LYS A 10 -8.40 -11.54 9.95
CA LYS A 10 -8.42 -10.09 10.18
C LYS A 10 -7.04 -9.60 10.60
N ILE A 11 -6.56 -8.53 9.95
CA ILE A 11 -5.32 -7.85 10.33
C ILE A 11 -5.69 -6.48 10.88
N ASP A 12 -5.31 -6.18 12.13
CA ASP A 12 -5.66 -4.90 12.73
C ASP A 12 -4.89 -3.73 12.11
N VAL A 13 -3.58 -3.90 11.91
CA VAL A 13 -2.71 -2.86 11.35
C VAL A 13 -1.69 -3.47 10.39
N THR A 14 -1.46 -2.80 9.25
CA THR A 14 -0.32 -3.08 8.37
C THR A 14 0.48 -1.82 8.07
N PHE A 15 1.78 -2.03 7.85
CA PHE A 15 2.72 -0.98 7.48
C PHE A 15 3.35 -1.36 6.14
N ASP A 16 3.40 -0.42 5.21
CA ASP A 16 4.02 -0.61 3.91
C ASP A 16 4.53 0.73 3.34
N GLY A 17 5.40 0.67 2.34
CA GLY A 17 5.83 1.84 1.59
C GLY A 17 4.88 2.18 0.45
N ALA A 18 5.04 3.38 -0.11
CA ALA A 18 4.50 3.75 -1.42
C ALA A 18 5.62 4.30 -2.30
N ASP A 19 5.44 4.21 -3.61
CA ASP A 19 6.32 4.86 -4.57
C ASP A 19 5.97 6.36 -4.67
N GLU A 20 4.67 6.69 -4.68
CA GLU A 20 4.12 8.05 -4.66
C GLU A 20 2.85 8.14 -3.80
N VAL A 21 2.56 9.31 -3.22
CA VAL A 21 1.34 9.62 -2.44
C VAL A 21 0.81 11.02 -2.73
N ASP A 22 -0.51 11.20 -2.76
CA ASP A 22 -1.16 12.52 -2.83
C ASP A 22 -1.76 13.01 -1.50
N GLU A 23 -2.29 14.23 -1.51
CA GLU A 23 -2.96 14.85 -0.36
C GLU A 23 -4.27 14.16 0.07
N HIS A 24 -4.81 13.28 -0.79
CA HIS A 24 -5.99 12.48 -0.52
C HIS A 24 -5.66 11.06 -0.03
N LEU A 25 -4.37 10.78 0.20
CA LEU A 25 -3.84 9.47 0.61
C LEU A 25 -4.00 8.36 -0.44
N HIS A 26 -4.14 8.71 -1.72
CA HIS A 26 -3.99 7.73 -2.79
C HIS A 26 -2.52 7.39 -2.97
N LEU A 27 -2.23 6.11 -3.21
CA LEU A 27 -0.87 5.59 -3.28
C LEU A 27 -0.59 4.96 -4.64
N ILE A 28 0.56 5.31 -5.23
CA ILE A 28 1.17 4.50 -6.28
C ILE A 28 2.13 3.53 -5.61
N LYS A 29 1.98 2.25 -5.94
CA LYS A 29 2.81 1.14 -5.44
C LYS A 29 3.15 0.20 -6.59
N GLY A 30 4.22 -0.57 -6.40
CA GLY A 30 4.60 -1.66 -7.29
C GLY A 30 6.03 -1.58 -7.82
N GLY A 31 6.80 -0.55 -7.47
CA GLY A 31 8.22 -0.44 -7.80
C GLY A 31 9.04 -1.65 -7.35
N GLY A 32 8.60 -2.36 -6.29
CA GLY A 32 9.23 -3.59 -5.79
C GLY A 32 8.76 -4.90 -6.44
N GLY A 33 7.79 -4.88 -7.36
CA GLY A 33 7.29 -6.09 -8.04
C GLY A 33 6.38 -7.01 -7.21
N CYS A 34 5.94 -6.58 -6.01
CA CYS A 34 5.11 -7.37 -5.09
C CYS A 34 3.67 -6.85 -4.93
N LEU A 35 3.22 -5.93 -5.79
CA LEU A 35 1.94 -5.21 -5.67
C LEU A 35 0.73 -6.11 -5.39
N LEU A 36 0.64 -7.27 -6.07
CA LEU A 36 -0.48 -8.19 -5.87
C LEU A 36 -0.59 -8.67 -4.42
N GLN A 37 0.55 -9.03 -3.81
CA GLN A 37 0.59 -9.53 -2.43
C GLN A 37 0.33 -8.39 -1.43
N GLU A 38 0.94 -7.23 -1.67
CA GLU A 38 0.73 -6.01 -0.88
C GLU A 38 -0.76 -5.63 -0.85
N LYS A 39 -1.43 -5.68 -2.01
CA LYS A 39 -2.86 -5.37 -2.15
C LYS A 39 -3.76 -6.38 -1.44
N ILE A 40 -3.43 -7.68 -1.51
CA ILE A 40 -4.17 -8.71 -0.76
C ILE A 40 -4.09 -8.43 0.74
N VAL A 41 -2.90 -8.17 1.26
CA VAL A 41 -2.69 -7.87 2.69
C VAL A 41 -3.42 -6.59 3.10
N ALA A 42 -3.30 -5.51 2.32
CA ALA A 42 -4.00 -4.26 2.57
C ALA A 42 -5.53 -4.44 2.59
N SER A 43 -6.09 -5.27 1.71
CA SER A 43 -7.54 -5.54 1.66
C SER A 43 -8.09 -6.28 2.89
N CYS A 44 -7.24 -7.01 3.61
CA CYS A 44 -7.58 -7.70 4.85
C CYS A 44 -7.28 -6.86 6.11
N THR A 45 -6.79 -5.63 5.94
CA THR A 45 -6.34 -4.78 7.04
C THR A 45 -7.43 -3.79 7.47
N LYS A 46 -7.61 -3.61 8.78
CA LYS A 46 -8.45 -2.56 9.34
C LYS A 46 -7.81 -1.17 9.20
N ASP A 47 -6.57 -1.02 9.66
CA ASP A 47 -5.82 0.24 9.59
C ASP A 47 -4.52 0.07 8.76
N PHE A 48 -4.45 0.68 7.58
CA PHE A 48 -3.25 0.66 6.74
C PHE A 48 -2.43 1.94 6.95
N ILE A 49 -1.13 1.80 7.19
CA ILE A 49 -0.22 2.92 7.44
C ILE A 49 0.90 2.92 6.39
N ALA A 50 0.86 3.91 5.49
CA ALA A 50 1.94 4.15 4.54
C ALA A 50 3.10 4.88 5.22
N ILE A 51 4.33 4.39 5.04
CA ILE A 51 5.56 5.09 5.44
C ILE A 51 6.26 5.56 4.17
N VAL A 52 6.36 6.88 4.01
CA VAL A 52 6.94 7.52 2.85
C VAL A 52 7.92 8.62 3.25
N ASP A 53 8.90 8.87 2.38
CA ASP A 53 9.75 10.05 2.44
C ASP A 53 9.04 11.28 1.83
N GLU A 54 9.43 12.49 2.22
CA GLU A 54 8.90 13.74 1.68
C GLU A 54 9.00 13.83 0.14
N ARG A 55 10.02 13.18 -0.45
CA ARG A 55 10.24 13.10 -1.90
C ARG A 55 9.23 12.21 -2.62
N GLN A 56 8.35 11.54 -1.89
CA GLN A 56 7.33 10.66 -2.45
C GLN A 56 5.95 11.34 -2.47
N VAL A 57 5.86 12.60 -2.04
CA VAL A 57 4.60 13.37 -2.03
C VAL A 57 4.45 14.14 -3.33
N TYR A 58 3.40 13.82 -4.10
CA TYR A 58 3.16 14.36 -5.44
C TYR A 58 1.69 14.72 -5.68
N LEU A 59 1.44 15.63 -6.63
CA LEU A 59 0.10 15.80 -7.24
C LEU A 59 -0.08 14.70 -8.29
N LEU A 60 -0.88 13.68 -7.98
CA LEU A 60 -1.17 12.58 -8.89
C LEU A 60 -2.10 13.06 -10.02
N ASN A 61 -1.54 13.25 -11.22
CA ASN A 61 -2.20 13.98 -12.31
C ASN A 61 -3.13 13.14 -13.20
N ASN A 62 -3.16 11.80 -13.11
CA ASN A 62 -4.11 10.94 -13.84
C ASN A 62 -4.16 9.51 -13.25
N ILE A 63 -5.34 8.89 -13.34
CA ILE A 63 -5.75 7.60 -12.75
C ILE A 63 -4.79 6.46 -13.12
N TYR A 64 -3.78 6.14 -12.30
CA TYR A 64 -3.05 4.88 -12.43
C TYR A 64 -2.61 4.33 -11.06
N ALA A 65 -2.99 3.06 -10.85
CA ALA A 65 -2.94 2.27 -9.62
C ALA A 65 -3.93 2.71 -8.51
N LEU A 66 -5.22 2.43 -8.74
CA LEU A 66 -6.23 2.31 -7.67
C LEU A 66 -5.80 1.23 -6.66
N THR A 67 -5.34 1.67 -5.50
CA THR A 67 -5.54 1.03 -4.19
C THR A 67 -5.61 2.11 -3.14
#